data_AF-A0AAD9U659-F1
#
_entry.id   AF-A0AAD9U659-F1
#
_cell.length_a   1.000
_cell.length_b   1.000
_cell.length_c   1.000
_cell.angle_alpha   90.00
_cell.angle_beta   90.00
_cell.angle_gamma   90.00
#
_symmetry.space_group_name_H-M   'P 1'
#
loop_
_entity.id
_entity.type
_entity.pdbx_description
1 polymer ?
#
loop_
_entity_poly.entity_id
_entity_poly.type
_entity_poly.pdbx_seq_one_letter_code
_entity_poly.pdbx_strand_id
1 'polypeptide(L)'
;MASVISIYVELRCKKKKEYWVVRMFVKDHTCNIDGFHARLRQANSWTVGELLAPKLQVHGHSLKPKDIMVEMQVEHGLHLLYSKAWRVKDHAEASVFGPPEESFKLLPAYCHRLEEVNPWTITALKTNVANQFEYMFIANATSLHGFSTVIRPVIAIDGTHLKGKFSGIMFVVICLDANNQDGNKDGLVNLYEKTCSCAKFEVDKLPCRHALAAIRYAKKLLPDYCGDCYKTTSWVEAYVGTIFPVGHPSDWNIHEDVRSKVILLPPFCAEAERPRKKRFKSIGEHGNGKTRNCTIYKKSGHNRQNCRNPQPCQAPPPCPSASSVTSAISKRPRRPYRCRKCGDEGHNS
;
A
#
# COMPACT_ATOMS: atom_id res chain seq x y z
N MET A 1 31.06 5.66 34.95
CA MET A 1 30.92 6.28 33.62
C MET A 1 31.93 5.61 32.70
N ALA A 2 31.48 4.76 31.77
CA ALA A 2 32.39 4.12 30.83
C ALA A 2 32.77 5.15 29.77
N SER A 3 34.00 5.67 29.85
CA SER A 3 34.58 6.50 28.80
C SER A 3 34.77 5.61 27.57
N VAL A 4 33.96 5.83 26.53
CA VAL A 4 34.15 5.16 25.24
C VAL A 4 35.46 5.71 24.66
N ILE A 5 36.55 4.93 24.77
CA ILE A 5 37.80 5.23 24.09
C ILE A 5 37.58 4.89 22.62
N SER A 6 37.16 5.90 21.85
CA SER A 6 37.07 5.77 20.40
C SER A 6 38.48 5.90 19.81
N ILE A 7 38.87 4.93 18.99
CA ILE A 7 40.15 4.93 18.25
C ILE A 7 39.88 5.26 16.79
N TYR A 8 40.72 6.11 16.18
CA TYR A 8 40.63 6.38 14.75
C TYR A 8 41.64 5.50 14.00
N VAL A 9 41.13 4.68 13.08
CA VAL A 9 41.94 3.78 12.24
C VAL A 9 41.63 4.05 10.77
N GLU A 10 42.64 4.48 10.00
CA GLU A 10 42.50 4.58 8.54
C GLU A 10 42.92 3.26 7.88
N LEU A 11 41.97 2.56 7.29
CA LEU A 11 42.19 1.30 6.57
C LEU A 11 42.13 1.52 5.06
N ARG A 12 43.09 0.95 4.32
CA ARG A 12 43.04 0.90 2.85
C ARG A 12 43.05 -0.53 2.35
N CYS A 13 42.01 -0.92 1.62
CA CYS A 13 41.97 -2.18 0.89
C CYS A 13 42.86 -2.10 -0.35
N LYS A 14 43.84 -3.00 -0.47
CA LYS A 14 44.58 -3.20 -1.71
C LYS A 14 43.83 -4.23 -2.56
N LYS A 15 43.04 -3.74 -3.51
CA LYS A 15 42.17 -4.53 -4.42
C LYS A 15 42.83 -5.74 -5.12
N LYS A 16 44.17 -5.81 -5.21
CA LYS A 16 44.91 -6.93 -5.83
C LYS A 16 45.37 -8.03 -4.86
N LYS A 17 45.28 -7.84 -3.54
CA LYS A 17 45.87 -8.78 -2.57
C LYS A 17 44.95 -9.16 -1.40
N GLU A 18 43.68 -8.75 -1.42
CA GLU A 18 42.65 -9.12 -0.42
C GLU A 18 43.00 -8.89 1.06
N TYR A 19 43.91 -7.97 1.37
CA TYR A 19 44.17 -7.56 2.75
C TYR A 19 44.03 -6.06 2.95
N TRP A 20 43.70 -5.69 4.19
CA TRP A 20 43.60 -4.32 4.67
C TRP A 20 44.93 -3.92 5.32
N VAL A 21 45.38 -2.70 5.04
CA VAL A 21 46.55 -2.13 5.70
C VAL A 21 46.09 -0.96 6.56
N VAL A 22 46.44 -1.01 7.85
CA VAL A 22 46.35 0.15 8.74
C VAL A 22 47.39 1.16 8.29
N ARG A 23 46.93 2.33 7.82
CA ARG A 23 47.82 3.41 7.38
C ARG A 23 48.19 4.34 8.51
N MET A 24 47.23 4.58 9.40
CA MET A 24 47.36 5.50 10.49
C MET A 24 46.52 4.98 11.65
N PHE A 25 47.15 4.90 12.81
CA PHE A 25 46.52 4.55 14.08
C PHE A 25 46.72 5.74 15.01
N VAL A 26 45.62 6.40 15.37
CA VAL A 26 45.65 7.49 16.33
C VAL A 26 44.99 7.00 17.61
N LYS A 27 45.82 6.77 18.63
CA LYS A 27 45.41 6.20 19.93
C LYS A 27 44.44 7.11 20.69
N ASP A 28 44.68 8.41 20.63
CA ASP A 28 43.87 9.44 21.29
C ASP A 28 43.36 10.42 20.22
N HIS A 29 42.09 10.31 19.85
CA HIS A 29 41.46 11.23 18.91
C HIS A 29 40.55 12.23 19.66
N THR A 30 40.52 13.49 19.22
CA THR A 30 39.65 14.56 19.76
C THR A 30 38.42 14.80 18.89
N CYS A 31 38.08 13.83 18.03
CA CYS A 31 36.97 13.99 17.09
C CYS A 31 35.68 14.20 17.87
N ASN A 32 35.12 15.41 17.74
CA ASN A 32 33.82 15.73 18.28
C ASN A 32 32.79 14.77 17.64
N ILE A 33 31.85 14.27 18.43
CA ILE A 33 30.72 13.44 17.95
C ILE A 33 29.96 14.17 16.85
N ASP A 34 29.94 15.51 16.89
CA ASP A 34 29.35 16.35 15.83
C ASP A 34 30.03 16.21 14.46
N GLY A 35 31.27 15.68 14.42
CA GLY A 35 32.00 15.36 13.19
C GLY A 35 31.40 14.19 12.40
N PHE A 36 30.54 13.36 13.01
CA PHE A 36 29.78 12.31 12.30
C PHE A 36 28.72 12.89 11.36
N HIS A 37 28.34 14.16 11.52
CA HIS A 37 27.46 14.86 10.57
C HIS A 37 28.18 15.28 9.27
N ALA A 38 29.52 15.21 9.23
CA ALA A 38 30.31 15.57 8.08
C ALA A 38 30.55 14.36 7.16
N ARG A 39 30.08 14.47 5.91
CA ARG A 39 30.34 13.62 4.74
C ARG A 39 31.36 12.50 4.99
N LEU A 40 30.90 11.35 5.48
CA LEU A 40 31.74 10.15 5.56
C LEU A 40 32.05 9.67 4.14
N ARG A 41 33.21 10.09 3.62
CA ARG A 41 33.72 9.76 2.28
C ARG A 41 33.92 8.25 2.13
N GLN A 42 34.13 7.55 3.25
CA GLN A 42 34.36 6.10 3.31
C GLN A 42 33.07 5.27 3.25
N ALA A 43 31.94 5.81 3.73
CA ALA A 43 30.61 5.20 3.57
C ALA A 43 30.10 5.42 2.13
N ASN A 44 30.71 4.74 1.17
CA ASN A 44 30.30 4.75 -0.22
C ASN A 44 28.99 3.94 -0.40
N SER A 45 28.23 4.26 -1.44
CA SER A 45 26.90 3.67 -1.65
C SER A 45 26.94 2.16 -1.91
N TRP A 46 28.02 1.66 -2.51
CA TRP A 46 28.21 0.24 -2.74
C TRP A 46 28.37 -0.53 -1.42
N THR A 47 29.28 -0.10 -0.54
CA THR A 47 29.52 -0.75 0.77
C THR A 47 28.27 -0.79 1.64
N VAL A 48 27.51 0.31 1.69
CA VAL A 48 26.26 0.35 2.44
C VAL A 48 25.17 -0.51 1.75
N GLY A 49 25.18 -0.58 0.42
CA GLY A 49 24.28 -1.45 -0.33
C GLY A 49 24.53 -2.93 -0.05
N GLU A 50 25.80 -3.37 -0.08
CA GLU A 50 26.21 -4.73 0.29
C GLU A 50 25.80 -5.09 1.73
N LEU A 51 25.94 -4.15 2.66
CA LEU A 51 25.53 -4.33 4.05
C LEU A 51 24.01 -4.57 4.18
N LEU A 52 23.21 -3.93 3.32
CA LEU A 52 21.75 -4.03 3.32
C LEU A 52 21.20 -5.16 2.45
N ALA A 53 21.99 -5.70 1.52
CA ALA A 53 21.55 -6.75 0.59
C ALA A 53 20.99 -8.00 1.30
N PRO A 54 21.60 -8.53 2.37
CA PRO A 54 21.03 -9.68 3.09
C PRO A 54 19.64 -9.37 3.68
N LYS A 55 19.42 -8.16 4.19
CA LYS A 55 18.11 -7.75 4.73
C LYS A 55 17.06 -7.66 3.63
N LEU A 56 17.44 -7.10 2.47
CA LEU A 56 16.56 -7.02 1.30
C LEU A 56 16.17 -8.43 0.80
N GLN A 57 17.12 -9.37 0.80
CA GLN A 57 16.89 -10.76 0.39
C GLN A 57 15.90 -11.49 1.32
N VAL A 58 16.02 -11.31 2.64
CA VAL A 58 15.11 -11.93 3.62
C VAL A 58 13.71 -11.33 3.56
N HIS A 59 13.61 -10.01 3.45
CA HIS A 59 12.33 -9.31 3.51
C HIS A 59 11.56 -9.31 2.19
N GLY A 60 12.23 -9.54 1.06
CA GLY A 60 11.62 -9.62 -0.27
C GLY A 60 11.01 -8.31 -0.79
N HIS A 61 11.18 -7.18 -0.08
CA HIS A 61 10.64 -5.89 -0.49
C HIS A 61 11.69 -4.78 -0.49
N SER A 62 11.63 -3.96 -1.54
CA SER A 62 12.49 -2.80 -1.76
C SER A 62 12.48 -1.82 -0.59
N LEU A 63 13.66 -1.46 -0.09
CA LEU A 63 13.83 -0.47 0.98
C LEU A 63 13.64 0.95 0.43
N LYS A 64 12.81 1.78 1.10
CA LYS A 64 12.68 3.18 0.70
C LYS A 64 13.93 3.95 1.14
N PRO A 65 14.40 4.95 0.36
CA PRO A 65 15.59 5.71 0.73
C PRO A 65 15.50 6.38 2.11
N LYS A 66 14.31 6.75 2.58
CA LYS A 66 14.11 7.31 3.92
C LYS A 66 14.31 6.26 5.02
N ASP A 67 13.87 5.04 4.78
CA ASP A 67 13.99 3.94 5.74
C ASP A 67 15.48 3.57 5.87
N ILE A 68 16.20 3.51 4.74
CA ILE A 68 17.67 3.35 4.69
C ILE A 68 18.38 4.43 5.51
N MET A 69 17.97 5.71 5.39
CA MET A 69 18.58 6.79 6.16
C MET A 69 18.37 6.62 7.67
N VAL A 70 17.14 6.27 8.09
CA VAL A 70 16.80 6.06 9.50
C VAL A 70 17.57 4.86 10.05
N GLU A 71 17.59 3.75 9.32
CA GLU A 71 18.27 2.53 9.73
C GLU A 71 19.77 2.73 9.88
N MET A 72 20.42 3.35 8.88
CA MET A 72 21.86 3.64 8.95
C MET A 72 22.21 4.58 10.10
N GLN A 73 21.30 5.47 10.45
CA GLN A 73 21.46 6.31 11.61
C GLN A 73 21.29 5.53 12.93
N VAL A 74 20.27 4.70 13.05
CA VAL A 74 19.98 3.95 14.28
C VAL A 74 21.02 2.87 14.54
N GLU A 75 21.37 2.07 13.54
CA GLU A 75 22.26 0.91 13.70
C GLU A 75 23.74 1.28 13.65
N HIS A 76 24.10 2.32 12.89
CA HIS A 76 25.50 2.64 12.61
C HIS A 76 25.88 4.10 12.93
N GLY A 77 24.96 4.92 13.42
CA GLY A 77 25.21 6.35 13.67
C GLY A 77 25.48 7.15 12.40
N LEU A 78 25.16 6.61 11.22
CA LEU A 78 25.50 7.19 9.92
C LEU A 78 24.36 8.06 9.38
N HIS A 79 24.59 9.37 9.37
CA HIS A 79 23.71 10.31 8.67
C HIS A 79 23.92 10.27 7.16
N LEU A 80 23.00 9.64 6.42
CA LEU A 80 23.04 9.61 4.96
C LEU A 80 22.27 10.76 4.32
N LEU A 81 22.82 11.31 3.23
CA LEU A 81 22.05 12.16 2.31
C LEU A 81 21.03 11.29 1.55
N TYR A 82 19.86 11.86 1.26
CA TYR A 82 18.82 11.17 0.47
C TYR A 82 19.35 10.63 -0.86
N SER A 83 20.14 11.41 -1.60
CA SER A 83 20.73 10.98 -2.88
C SER A 83 21.69 9.82 -2.72
N LYS A 84 22.40 9.73 -1.59
CA LYS A 84 23.26 8.59 -1.27
C LYS A 84 22.43 7.37 -0.91
N ALA A 85 21.40 7.52 -0.08
CA ALA A 85 20.47 6.45 0.27
C ALA A 85 19.74 5.88 -0.97
N TRP A 86 19.43 6.73 -1.95
CA TRP A 86 18.88 6.29 -3.23
C TRP A 86 19.88 5.44 -4.03
N ARG A 87 21.16 5.82 -4.11
CA ARG A 87 22.19 5.00 -4.76
C ARG A 87 22.47 3.70 -4.00
N VAL A 88 22.41 3.74 -2.67
CA VAL A 88 22.51 2.55 -1.81
C VAL A 88 21.40 1.56 -2.15
N LYS A 89 20.16 2.05 -2.28
CA LYS A 89 19.01 1.25 -2.72
C LYS A 89 19.29 0.58 -4.06
N ASP A 90 19.73 1.35 -5.06
CA ASP A 90 20.00 0.83 -6.41
C ASP A 90 21.10 -0.25 -6.40
N HIS A 91 22.16 -0.07 -5.61
CA HIS A 91 23.20 -1.10 -5.45
C HIS A 91 22.70 -2.35 -4.72
N ALA A 92 21.94 -2.19 -3.64
CA ALA A 92 21.39 -3.31 -2.89
C ALA A 92 20.43 -4.13 -3.77
N GLU A 93 19.55 -3.47 -4.51
CA GLU A 93 18.63 -4.13 -5.45
C GLU A 93 19.36 -4.83 -6.59
N ALA A 94 20.37 -4.18 -7.19
CA ALA A 94 21.18 -4.82 -8.23
C ALA A 94 21.98 -6.02 -7.72
N SER A 95 22.43 -5.99 -6.46
CA SER A 95 23.14 -7.12 -5.83
C SER A 95 22.21 -8.31 -5.56
N VAL A 96 20.98 -8.06 -5.08
CA VAL A 96 20.03 -9.12 -4.72
C VAL A 96 19.26 -9.67 -5.93
N PHE A 97 18.73 -8.79 -6.77
CA PHE A 97 17.85 -9.16 -7.88
C PHE A 97 18.58 -9.27 -9.23
N GLY A 98 19.83 -8.82 -9.29
CA GLY A 98 20.58 -8.75 -10.53
C GLY A 98 20.15 -7.60 -11.45
N PRO A 99 20.79 -7.50 -12.62
CA PRO A 99 20.43 -6.51 -13.63
C PRO A 99 19.06 -6.84 -14.26
N PRO A 100 18.21 -5.82 -14.53
CA PRO A 100 16.88 -6.04 -15.09
C PRO A 100 16.90 -6.75 -16.44
N GLU A 101 17.97 -6.56 -17.22
CA GLU A 101 18.19 -7.22 -18.51
C GLU A 101 18.05 -8.74 -18.40
N GLU A 102 18.57 -9.35 -17.33
CA GLU A 102 18.50 -10.80 -17.12
C GLU A 102 17.08 -11.22 -16.74
N SER A 103 16.36 -10.43 -15.95
CA SER A 103 14.96 -10.71 -15.61
C SER A 103 14.06 -10.72 -16.85
N PHE A 104 14.24 -9.78 -17.79
CA PHE A 104 13.46 -9.75 -19.03
C PHE A 104 13.82 -10.91 -19.97
N LYS A 105 15.11 -11.29 -20.04
CA LYS A 105 15.55 -12.49 -20.79
C LYS A 105 14.96 -13.79 -20.23
N LEU A 106 14.69 -13.85 -18.93
CA LEU A 106 14.11 -15.03 -18.28
C LEU A 106 12.60 -15.19 -18.51
N LEU A 107 11.88 -14.15 -18.94
CA LEU A 107 10.42 -14.18 -19.07
C LEU A 107 9.88 -15.32 -19.94
N PRO A 108 10.44 -15.64 -21.13
CA PRO A 108 9.96 -16.76 -21.94
C PRO A 108 10.07 -18.10 -21.22
N ALA A 109 11.22 -18.35 -20.59
CA ALA A 109 11.46 -19.56 -19.80
C ALA A 109 10.53 -19.62 -18.58
N TYR A 110 10.35 -18.49 -17.89
CA TYR A 110 9.44 -18.40 -16.75
C TYR A 110 8.00 -18.72 -17.13
N CYS A 111 7.48 -18.12 -18.22
CA CYS A 111 6.15 -18.40 -18.73
C CYS A 111 5.98 -19.89 -19.06
N HIS A 112 6.95 -20.48 -19.76
CA HIS A 112 6.93 -21.90 -20.08
C HIS A 112 6.88 -22.78 -18.82
N ARG A 113 7.75 -22.51 -17.84
CA ARG A 113 7.74 -23.25 -16.56
C ARG A 113 6.44 -23.06 -15.78
N LEU A 114 5.87 -21.86 -15.83
CA LEU A 114 4.62 -21.58 -15.14
C LEU A 114 3.48 -22.44 -15.70
N GLU A 115 3.42 -22.60 -17.03
CA GLU A 115 2.44 -23.45 -17.72
C GLU A 115 2.68 -24.95 -17.46
N GLU A 116 3.94 -25.39 -17.38
CA GLU A 116 4.30 -26.77 -17.04
C GLU A 116 3.92 -27.12 -15.59
N VAL A 117 4.25 -26.23 -14.65
CA VAL A 117 4.03 -26.44 -13.21
C VAL A 117 2.56 -26.25 -12.82
N ASN A 118 1.84 -25.40 -13.56
CA ASN A 118 0.41 -25.15 -13.36
C ASN A 118 -0.35 -25.41 -14.67
N PRO A 119 -0.70 -26.68 -14.96
CA PRO A 119 -1.44 -27.03 -16.16
C PRO A 119 -2.71 -26.17 -16.33
N TRP A 120 -3.02 -25.81 -17.58
CA TRP A 120 -4.12 -24.91 -17.96
C TRP A 120 -3.95 -23.44 -17.59
N THR A 121 -2.82 -23.06 -16.98
CA THR A 121 -2.45 -21.65 -16.88
C THR A 121 -2.17 -21.13 -18.28
N ILE A 122 -2.67 -19.93 -18.58
CA ILE A 122 -2.46 -19.27 -19.86
C ILE A 122 -1.49 -18.13 -19.65
N THR A 123 -0.36 -18.15 -20.37
CA THR A 123 0.53 -17.00 -20.45
C THR A 123 0.55 -16.44 -21.87
N ALA A 124 0.72 -15.12 -21.99
CA ALA A 124 0.98 -14.49 -23.26
C ALA A 124 2.05 -13.41 -23.08
N LEU A 125 3.11 -13.52 -23.85
CA LEU A 125 4.25 -12.61 -23.80
C LEU A 125 4.39 -11.92 -25.15
N LYS A 126 4.24 -10.59 -25.13
CA LYS A 126 4.25 -9.77 -26.34
C LYS A 126 5.45 -8.86 -26.38
N THR A 127 6.08 -8.83 -27.55
CA THR A 127 7.14 -7.88 -27.90
C THR A 127 6.73 -7.05 -29.10
N ASN A 128 7.37 -5.88 -29.21
CA ASN A 128 7.28 -5.04 -30.40
C ASN A 128 8.19 -5.58 -31.54
N VAL A 129 8.21 -4.89 -32.67
CA VAL A 129 9.03 -5.23 -33.85
C VAL A 129 10.54 -5.23 -33.59
N ALA A 130 10.99 -4.56 -32.52
CA ALA A 130 12.38 -4.50 -32.09
C ALA A 130 12.69 -5.51 -30.97
N ASN A 131 11.80 -6.49 -30.73
CA ASN A 131 11.88 -7.47 -29.63
C ASN A 131 11.90 -6.86 -28.22
N GLN A 132 11.47 -5.61 -28.06
CA GLN A 132 11.33 -4.99 -26.73
C GLN A 132 10.02 -5.44 -26.09
N PHE A 133 10.07 -5.66 -24.78
CA PHE A 133 8.90 -6.01 -23.98
C PHE A 133 7.78 -4.98 -24.13
N GLU A 134 6.57 -5.48 -24.41
CA GLU A 134 5.35 -4.67 -24.50
C GLU A 134 4.39 -5.02 -23.35
N TYR A 135 4.01 -6.29 -23.22
CA TYR A 135 3.25 -6.77 -22.08
C TYR A 135 3.46 -8.27 -21.83
N MET A 136 3.13 -8.68 -20.62
CA MET A 136 2.95 -10.07 -20.23
C MET A 136 1.58 -10.23 -19.59
N PHE A 137 0.87 -11.26 -19.99
CA PHE A 137 -0.41 -11.67 -19.43
C PHE A 137 -0.25 -13.04 -18.80
N ILE A 138 -0.85 -13.21 -17.61
CA ILE A 138 -0.90 -14.48 -16.89
C ILE A 138 -2.33 -14.65 -16.38
N ALA A 139 -2.96 -15.77 -16.73
CA ALA A 139 -4.22 -16.21 -16.16
C ALA A 139 -4.05 -17.62 -15.59
N ASN A 140 -4.00 -17.72 -14.26
CA ASN A 140 -3.86 -18.98 -13.55
C ASN A 140 -5.07 -19.88 -13.78
N ALA A 141 -4.84 -21.17 -13.99
CA ALA A 141 -5.88 -22.17 -14.20
C ALA A 141 -6.96 -22.14 -13.09
N THR A 142 -6.54 -21.99 -11.84
CA THR A 142 -7.43 -21.97 -10.67
C THR A 142 -8.36 -20.76 -10.71
N SER A 143 -7.84 -19.58 -11.09
CA SER A 143 -8.62 -18.36 -11.26
C SER A 143 -9.59 -18.46 -12.44
N LEU A 144 -9.16 -19.05 -13.55
CA LEU A 144 -10.02 -19.29 -14.73
C LEU A 144 -11.16 -20.26 -14.40
N HIS A 145 -10.87 -21.33 -13.66
CA HIS A 145 -11.87 -22.27 -13.19
C HIS A 145 -12.89 -21.57 -12.30
N GLY A 146 -12.45 -20.94 -11.20
CA GLY A 146 -13.35 -20.23 -10.29
C GLY A 146 -14.21 -19.17 -10.97
N PHE A 147 -13.65 -18.43 -11.93
CA PHE A 147 -14.41 -17.44 -12.70
C PHE A 147 -15.47 -18.06 -13.62
N SER A 148 -15.15 -19.17 -14.29
CA SER A 148 -16.04 -19.78 -15.28
C SER A 148 -17.14 -20.65 -14.68
N THR A 149 -16.92 -21.24 -13.51
CA THR A 149 -17.85 -22.21 -12.91
C THR A 149 -18.65 -21.67 -11.75
N VAL A 150 -18.05 -20.78 -10.94
CA VAL A 150 -18.58 -20.51 -9.59
C VAL A 150 -18.83 -19.03 -9.31
N ILE A 151 -17.94 -18.15 -9.75
CA ILE A 151 -18.04 -16.71 -9.50
C ILE A 151 -18.98 -16.07 -10.53
N ARG A 152 -19.57 -14.93 -10.16
CA ARG A 152 -20.34 -14.09 -11.08
C ARG A 152 -19.45 -13.68 -12.27
N PRO A 153 -19.93 -13.79 -13.54
CA PRO A 153 -19.13 -13.50 -14.73
C PRO A 153 -19.00 -11.99 -14.99
N VAL A 154 -18.51 -11.25 -14.01
CA VAL A 154 -18.27 -9.80 -14.05
C VAL A 154 -16.83 -9.53 -13.65
N ILE A 155 -16.07 -8.99 -14.58
CA ILE A 155 -14.68 -8.60 -14.40
C ILE A 155 -14.60 -7.08 -14.22
N ALA A 156 -13.91 -6.63 -13.18
CA ALA A 156 -13.33 -5.29 -13.13
C ALA A 156 -11.82 -5.38 -13.24
N ILE A 157 -11.25 -4.37 -13.86
CA ILE A 157 -9.81 -4.25 -14.07
C ILE A 157 -9.36 -3.00 -13.32
N ASP A 158 -8.46 -3.18 -12.36
CA ASP A 158 -7.76 -2.08 -11.72
C ASP A 158 -6.31 -2.01 -12.24
N GLY A 159 -5.78 -0.80 -12.37
CA GLY A 159 -4.45 -0.54 -12.92
C GLY A 159 -3.59 0.24 -11.94
N THR A 160 -2.43 -0.32 -11.57
CA THR A 160 -1.46 0.36 -10.72
C THR A 160 -0.17 0.67 -11.48
N HIS A 161 0.33 1.89 -11.34
CA HIS A 161 1.60 2.28 -11.95
C HIS A 161 2.77 1.60 -11.24
N LEU A 162 3.58 0.88 -12.00
CA LEU A 162 4.83 0.29 -11.51
C LEU A 162 5.84 1.40 -11.22
N LYS A 163 6.52 1.26 -10.08
CA LYS A 163 7.59 2.17 -9.68
C LYS A 163 8.92 1.51 -10.03
N GLY A 164 9.66 2.10 -10.96
CA GLY A 164 10.97 1.58 -11.35
C GLY A 164 11.59 2.38 -12.50
N LYS A 165 12.71 1.87 -13.00
CA LYS A 165 13.44 2.41 -14.16
C LYS A 165 12.62 2.34 -15.45
N PHE A 166 11.68 1.41 -15.51
CA PHE A 166 10.77 1.21 -16.62
C PHE A 166 9.37 1.65 -16.20
N SER A 167 8.76 2.53 -16.99
CA SER A 167 7.36 2.89 -16.78
C SER A 167 6.49 1.72 -17.21
N GLY A 168 5.48 1.41 -16.39
CA GLY A 168 4.55 0.32 -16.68
C GLY A 168 3.29 0.44 -15.84
N ILE A 169 2.25 -0.27 -16.25
CA ILE A 169 1.00 -0.40 -15.49
C ILE A 169 0.78 -1.89 -15.29
N MET A 170 0.61 -2.31 -14.04
CA MET A 170 0.15 -3.65 -13.72
C MET A 170 -1.36 -3.62 -13.63
N PHE A 171 -2.01 -4.36 -14.53
CA PHE A 171 -3.45 -4.58 -14.46
C PHE A 171 -3.73 -5.80 -13.59
N VAL A 172 -4.67 -5.66 -12.66
CA VAL A 172 -5.19 -6.75 -11.84
C VAL A 172 -6.68 -6.89 -12.11
N VAL A 173 -7.08 -8.10 -12.48
CA VAL A 173 -8.48 -8.46 -12.62
C VAL A 173 -9.04 -8.81 -11.25
N ILE A 174 -10.10 -8.11 -10.84
CA ILE A 174 -10.88 -8.43 -9.66
C ILE A 174 -12.31 -8.77 -10.07
N CYS A 175 -12.93 -9.73 -9.39
CA CYS A 175 -14.35 -9.98 -9.55
C CYS A 175 -15.10 -8.98 -8.65
N LEU A 176 -16.01 -8.19 -9.22
CA LEU A 176 -16.77 -7.21 -8.45
C LEU A 176 -17.83 -7.89 -7.59
N ASP A 177 -17.89 -7.48 -6.32
CA ASP A 177 -19.08 -7.62 -5.51
C ASP A 177 -20.08 -6.49 -5.86
N ALA A 178 -21.36 -6.76 -5.65
CA ALA A 178 -22.41 -5.83 -6.00
C ALA A 178 -22.36 -4.58 -5.12
N ASN A 179 -21.85 -3.48 -5.67
CA ASN A 179 -21.85 -2.20 -4.97
C ASN A 179 -23.15 -1.43 -5.20
N ASN A 180 -23.82 -1.09 -4.10
CA ASN A 180 -25.16 -0.51 -4.07
C ASN A 180 -25.21 0.92 -4.64
N GLN A 181 -25.67 1.09 -5.89
CA GLN A 181 -26.13 2.40 -6.39
C GLN A 181 -27.66 2.48 -6.43
N ASP A 182 -28.24 3.32 -5.60
CA ASP A 182 -29.68 3.40 -5.39
C ASP A 182 -30.43 4.14 -6.51
N GLY A 183 -30.99 3.39 -7.45
CA GLY A 183 -32.07 3.87 -8.30
C GLY A 183 -33.39 3.91 -7.52
N ASN A 184 -33.99 5.10 -7.42
CA ASN A 184 -35.32 5.32 -6.87
C ASN A 184 -36.37 4.83 -7.88
N LYS A 185 -36.74 3.55 -7.81
CA LYS A 185 -37.82 2.95 -8.60
C LYS A 185 -38.80 2.28 -7.64
N ASP A 186 -40.02 2.08 -8.12
CA ASP A 186 -41.26 1.73 -7.40
C ASP A 186 -41.25 0.37 -6.69
N GLY A 187 -40.10 -0.31 -6.62
CA GLY A 187 -39.82 -1.39 -5.67
C GLY A 187 -40.65 -2.66 -5.80
N LEU A 188 -41.33 -2.91 -6.93
CA LEU A 188 -42.02 -4.18 -7.19
C LEU A 188 -41.01 -5.33 -7.17
N VAL A 189 -41.24 -6.35 -6.33
CA VAL A 189 -40.33 -7.49 -6.12
C VAL A 189 -41.08 -8.79 -6.40
N ASN A 190 -40.46 -9.67 -7.17
CA ASN A 190 -40.84 -11.08 -7.26
C ASN A 190 -39.80 -11.92 -6.51
N LEU A 191 -40.20 -12.50 -5.37
CA LEU A 191 -39.31 -13.33 -4.56
C LEU A 191 -39.06 -14.71 -5.19
N TYR A 192 -39.97 -15.23 -6.01
CA TYR A 192 -39.81 -16.53 -6.65
C TYR A 192 -38.76 -16.46 -7.77
N GLU A 193 -38.90 -15.48 -8.65
CA GLU A 193 -37.96 -15.25 -9.77
C GLU A 193 -36.67 -14.54 -9.33
N LYS A 194 -36.61 -14.07 -8.08
CA LYS A 194 -35.52 -13.24 -7.54
C LYS A 194 -35.31 -11.96 -8.38
N THR A 195 -36.40 -11.33 -8.81
CA THR A 195 -36.39 -10.11 -9.62
C THR A 195 -36.97 -8.91 -8.86
N CYS A 196 -36.59 -7.72 -9.28
CA CYS A 196 -37.14 -6.48 -8.76
C CYS A 196 -37.15 -5.42 -9.86
N SER A 197 -38.13 -4.51 -9.87
CA SER A 197 -38.19 -3.38 -10.81
C SER A 197 -36.97 -2.47 -10.78
N CYS A 198 -36.18 -2.50 -9.69
CA CYS A 198 -34.89 -1.82 -9.62
C CYS A 198 -33.75 -2.57 -10.35
N ALA A 199 -34.02 -3.73 -10.95
CA ALA A 199 -33.11 -4.67 -11.63
C ALA A 199 -31.96 -5.24 -10.77
N LYS A 200 -31.61 -4.61 -9.64
CA LYS A 200 -30.52 -5.06 -8.75
C LYS A 200 -30.64 -6.51 -8.31
N PHE A 201 -31.85 -6.95 -7.93
CA PHE A 201 -32.01 -8.30 -7.41
C PHE A 201 -31.60 -9.37 -8.44
N GLU A 202 -31.95 -9.13 -9.71
CA GLU A 202 -31.61 -10.00 -10.82
C GLU A 202 -30.14 -9.85 -11.25
N VAL A 203 -29.68 -8.60 -11.39
CA VAL A 203 -28.34 -8.27 -11.91
C VAL A 203 -27.28 -8.70 -10.90
N ASP A 204 -27.44 -8.27 -9.65
CA ASP A 204 -26.47 -8.50 -8.59
C ASP A 204 -26.53 -9.88 -7.99
N LYS A 205 -27.62 -10.62 -8.25
CA LYS A 205 -27.94 -11.90 -7.59
C LYS A 205 -27.92 -11.78 -6.07
N LEU A 206 -28.17 -10.58 -5.54
CA LEU A 206 -28.30 -10.27 -4.12
C LEU A 206 -29.58 -9.51 -3.86
N PRO A 207 -30.27 -9.76 -2.73
CA PRO A 207 -31.46 -9.00 -2.37
C PRO A 207 -31.17 -7.49 -2.29
N CYS A 208 -31.85 -6.69 -3.12
CA CYS A 208 -31.82 -5.24 -3.02
C CYS A 208 -32.62 -4.74 -1.80
N ARG A 209 -32.57 -3.44 -1.49
CA ARG A 209 -33.35 -2.85 -0.38
C ARG A 209 -34.85 -3.19 -0.42
N HIS A 210 -35.44 -3.28 -1.62
CA HIS A 210 -36.85 -3.65 -1.79
C HIS A 210 -37.07 -5.14 -1.52
N ALA A 211 -36.20 -6.00 -2.07
CA ALA A 211 -36.27 -7.44 -1.86
C ALA A 211 -36.05 -7.80 -0.38
N LEU A 212 -35.12 -7.14 0.30
CA LEU A 212 -34.91 -7.27 1.74
C LEU A 212 -36.17 -6.95 2.54
N ALA A 213 -36.89 -5.87 2.18
CA ALA A 213 -38.16 -5.53 2.82
C ALA A 213 -39.23 -6.62 2.58
N ALA A 214 -39.35 -7.12 1.35
CA ALA A 214 -40.29 -8.18 1.00
C ALA A 214 -39.98 -9.52 1.69
N ILE A 215 -38.71 -9.93 1.75
CA ILE A 215 -38.24 -11.14 2.46
C ILE A 215 -38.57 -11.05 3.95
N ARG A 216 -38.29 -9.89 4.55
CA ARG A 216 -38.60 -9.64 5.97
C ARG A 216 -40.09 -9.71 6.26
N TYR A 217 -40.92 -9.12 5.39
CA TYR A 217 -42.37 -9.19 5.51
C TYR A 217 -42.89 -10.62 5.37
N ALA A 218 -42.35 -11.38 4.41
CA ALA A 218 -42.68 -12.78 4.18
C ALA A 218 -42.10 -13.74 5.24
N LYS A 219 -41.30 -13.25 6.20
CA LYS A 219 -40.63 -14.03 7.26
C LYS A 219 -39.77 -15.18 6.73
N LYS A 220 -39.09 -14.97 5.60
CA LYS A 220 -38.20 -15.97 4.99
C LYS A 220 -36.73 -15.69 5.31
N LEU A 221 -35.88 -16.70 5.14
CA LEU A 221 -34.45 -16.59 5.41
C LEU A 221 -33.74 -15.92 4.23
N LEU A 222 -32.94 -14.88 4.52
CA LEU A 222 -32.19 -14.12 3.52
C LEU A 222 -31.23 -14.98 2.68
N PRO A 223 -30.46 -15.94 3.24
CA PRO A 223 -29.51 -16.75 2.48
C PRO A 223 -30.12 -17.51 1.28
N ASP A 224 -31.39 -17.88 1.34
CA ASP A 224 -32.09 -18.61 0.27
C ASP A 224 -32.27 -17.75 -1.01
N TYR A 225 -32.19 -16.43 -0.84
CA TYR A 225 -32.39 -15.45 -1.90
C TYR A 225 -31.09 -14.95 -2.51
N CYS A 226 -29.94 -15.21 -1.89
CA CYS A 226 -28.65 -14.93 -2.50
C CYS A 226 -28.38 -15.90 -3.67
N GLY A 227 -27.67 -15.42 -4.68
CA GLY A 227 -27.13 -16.25 -5.75
C GLY A 227 -26.09 -17.23 -5.22
N ASP A 228 -25.96 -18.38 -5.89
CA ASP A 228 -25.05 -19.43 -5.45
C ASP A 228 -23.60 -18.95 -5.38
N CYS A 229 -23.19 -18.07 -6.29
CA CYS A 229 -21.85 -17.47 -6.33
C CYS A 229 -21.42 -16.71 -5.05
N TYR A 230 -22.35 -16.37 -4.15
CA TYR A 230 -22.06 -15.73 -2.86
C TYR A 230 -22.08 -16.70 -1.68
N LYS A 231 -22.36 -17.99 -1.91
CA LYS A 231 -22.37 -19.00 -0.85
C LYS A 231 -20.94 -19.41 -0.49
N THR A 232 -20.75 -19.81 0.77
CA THR A 232 -19.46 -20.32 1.24
C THR A 232 -18.99 -21.54 0.47
N THR A 233 -19.92 -22.40 0.02
CA THR A 233 -19.61 -23.56 -0.84
C THR A 233 -18.92 -23.13 -2.13
N SER A 234 -19.47 -22.11 -2.79
CA SER A 234 -18.93 -21.50 -3.99
C SER A 234 -17.60 -20.79 -3.73
N TRP A 235 -17.48 -20.08 -2.61
CA TRP A 235 -16.19 -19.47 -2.26
C TRP A 235 -15.09 -20.52 -2.04
N VAL A 236 -15.38 -21.63 -1.36
CA VAL A 236 -14.44 -22.74 -1.18
C VAL A 236 -14.07 -23.37 -2.53
N GLU A 237 -15.05 -23.61 -3.39
CA GLU A 237 -14.84 -24.21 -4.72
C GLU A 237 -13.98 -23.31 -5.62
N ALA A 238 -14.21 -22.00 -5.60
CA ALA A 238 -13.44 -21.05 -6.40
C ALA A 238 -11.95 -21.00 -6.04
N TYR A 239 -11.61 -21.29 -4.78
CA TYR A 239 -10.24 -21.25 -4.25
C TYR A 239 -9.67 -22.63 -3.90
N VAL A 240 -10.34 -23.73 -4.30
CA VAL A 240 -9.87 -25.09 -4.00
C VAL A 240 -8.58 -25.44 -4.74
N GLY A 241 -8.37 -24.82 -5.91
CA GLY A 241 -7.20 -25.06 -6.74
C GLY A 241 -5.92 -24.49 -6.11
N THR A 242 -4.85 -25.28 -6.15
CA THR A 242 -3.51 -24.84 -5.70
C THR A 242 -2.74 -24.22 -6.85
N ILE A 243 -2.10 -23.07 -6.60
CA ILE A 243 -1.11 -22.48 -7.51
C ILE A 243 0.28 -22.87 -6.98
N PHE A 244 1.01 -23.64 -7.77
CA PHE A 244 2.35 -24.09 -7.44
C PHE A 244 3.39 -23.01 -7.79
N PRO A 245 4.31 -22.69 -6.88
CA PRO A 245 5.37 -21.73 -7.16
C PRO A 245 6.33 -22.28 -8.20
N VAL A 246 6.84 -21.41 -9.07
CA VAL A 246 7.93 -21.76 -9.99
C VAL A 246 9.24 -21.83 -9.20
N GLY A 247 9.99 -22.93 -9.35
CA GLY A 247 11.28 -23.14 -8.69
C GLY A 247 12.38 -22.19 -9.15
N HIS A 248 13.61 -22.34 -8.63
CA HIS A 248 14.72 -21.48 -8.99
C HIS A 248 15.14 -21.66 -10.47
N PRO A 249 15.50 -20.59 -11.21
CA PRO A 249 15.88 -20.66 -12.62
C PRO A 249 16.98 -21.68 -12.96
N SER A 250 17.88 -21.97 -12.02
CA SER A 250 18.95 -22.97 -12.20
C SER A 250 18.44 -24.40 -12.36
N ASP A 251 17.23 -24.70 -11.89
CA ASP A 251 16.65 -26.05 -11.91
C ASP A 251 15.73 -26.26 -13.13
N TRP A 252 15.59 -25.25 -13.98
CA TRP A 252 14.67 -25.30 -15.11
C TRP A 252 15.29 -26.05 -16.29
N ASN A 253 14.63 -27.12 -16.73
CA ASN A 253 14.97 -27.81 -17.98
C ASN A 253 14.15 -27.22 -19.14
N ILE A 254 14.71 -26.20 -19.80
CA ILE A 254 14.05 -25.45 -20.88
C ILE A 254 14.64 -25.86 -22.22
N HIS A 255 13.78 -26.17 -23.20
CA HIS A 255 14.23 -26.45 -24.56
C HIS A 255 14.83 -25.19 -25.23
N GLU A 256 15.82 -25.39 -26.10
CA GLU A 256 16.65 -24.30 -26.63
C GLU A 256 15.86 -23.28 -27.46
N ASP A 257 14.74 -23.71 -28.07
CA ASP A 257 13.83 -22.82 -28.81
C ASP A 257 13.20 -21.74 -27.91
N VAL A 258 12.85 -22.08 -26.66
CA VAL A 258 12.34 -21.12 -25.67
C VAL A 258 13.49 -20.31 -25.08
N ARG A 259 14.64 -20.93 -24.83
CA ARG A 259 15.83 -20.27 -24.26
C ARG A 259 16.41 -19.20 -25.19
N SER A 260 16.36 -19.46 -26.49
CA SER A 260 16.85 -18.58 -27.55
C SER A 260 15.99 -17.33 -27.76
N LYS A 261 14.77 -17.27 -27.20
CA LYS A 261 13.89 -16.10 -27.29
C LYS A 261 14.45 -14.98 -26.43
N VAL A 262 15.13 -14.03 -27.06
CA VAL A 262 15.67 -12.85 -26.38
C VAL A 262 14.63 -11.74 -26.36
N ILE A 263 14.23 -11.33 -25.16
CA ILE A 263 13.40 -10.15 -24.95
C ILE A 263 14.27 -9.01 -24.47
N LEU A 264 14.18 -7.89 -25.18
CA LEU A 264 14.88 -6.66 -24.83
C LEU A 264 14.06 -5.85 -23.83
N LEU A 265 14.79 -5.06 -23.03
CA LEU A 265 14.19 -4.10 -22.11
C LEU A 265 13.22 -3.16 -22.83
N PRO A 266 12.11 -2.79 -22.18
CA PRO A 266 11.30 -1.68 -22.66
C PRO A 266 12.11 -0.38 -22.63
N PRO A 267 11.75 0.63 -23.45
CA PRO A 267 12.47 1.90 -23.49
C PRO A 267 12.54 2.54 -22.10
N PHE A 268 13.74 2.96 -21.71
CA PHE A 268 13.96 3.66 -20.46
C PHE A 268 13.12 4.94 -20.45
N CYS A 269 12.27 5.08 -19.43
CA CYS A 269 11.58 6.33 -19.17
C CYS A 269 12.42 7.11 -18.17
N ALA A 270 12.88 8.32 -18.56
CA ALA A 270 13.49 9.22 -17.60
C ALA A 270 12.59 9.31 -16.36
N GLU A 271 13.17 9.01 -15.19
CA GLU A 271 12.43 8.93 -13.94
C GLU A 271 11.56 10.17 -13.78
N ALA A 272 10.24 9.97 -13.63
CA ALA A 272 9.31 11.07 -13.47
C ALA A 272 9.82 12.00 -12.38
N GLU A 273 10.02 13.27 -12.72
CA GLU A 273 10.49 14.29 -11.78
C GLU A 273 9.70 14.20 -10.48
N ARG A 274 10.40 14.51 -9.38
CA ARG A 274 9.92 14.56 -7.99
C ARG A 274 8.38 14.61 -7.91
N PRO A 275 7.72 13.62 -7.29
CA PRO A 275 6.27 13.58 -7.19
C PRO A 275 5.71 14.93 -6.75
N ARG A 276 4.77 15.46 -7.53
CA ARG A 276 4.13 16.75 -7.26
C ARG A 276 3.57 16.72 -5.84
N LYS A 277 3.84 17.77 -5.04
CA LYS A 277 3.36 17.87 -3.63
C LYS A 277 1.83 17.83 -3.51
N LYS A 278 1.10 18.03 -4.61
CA LYS A 278 -0.36 18.00 -4.66
C LYS A 278 -0.80 16.91 -5.63
N ARG A 279 -1.69 16.04 -5.16
CA ARG A 279 -2.39 15.01 -5.95
C ARG A 279 -3.18 15.67 -7.07
N PHE A 280 -3.25 15.01 -8.24
CA PHE A 280 -4.24 15.38 -9.25
C PHE A 280 -5.63 15.05 -8.73
N LYS A 281 -6.51 16.05 -8.78
CA LYS A 281 -7.92 15.89 -8.43
C LYS A 281 -8.66 15.23 -9.57
N SER A 282 -9.45 14.20 -9.31
CA SER A 282 -10.31 13.56 -10.30
C SER A 282 -11.40 14.52 -10.81
N ILE A 283 -11.98 14.25 -12.00
CA ILE A 283 -13.20 14.91 -12.49
C ILE A 283 -14.32 14.62 -11.47
N GLY A 284 -14.60 15.57 -10.58
CA GLY A 284 -15.51 15.42 -9.44
C GLY A 284 -14.95 15.94 -8.11
N GLU A 285 -13.63 16.01 -7.97
CA GLU A 285 -12.95 16.60 -6.79
C GLU A 285 -12.72 18.11 -6.89
N HIS A 286 -13.31 18.75 -7.91
CA HIS A 286 -13.53 20.19 -7.96
C HIS A 286 -14.58 20.58 -6.92
N GLY A 287 -14.27 20.36 -5.64
CA GLY A 287 -15.03 20.98 -4.56
C GLY A 287 -14.94 22.48 -4.75
N ASN A 288 -16.10 23.10 -4.97
CA ASN A 288 -16.28 24.55 -4.91
C ASN A 288 -15.54 25.05 -3.68
N GLY A 289 -14.39 25.67 -3.88
CA GLY A 289 -13.64 26.29 -2.80
C GLY A 289 -14.51 27.39 -2.24
N LYS A 290 -15.32 27.08 -1.22
CA LYS A 290 -16.01 28.10 -0.45
C LYS A 290 -14.92 29.00 0.09
N THR A 291 -14.80 30.20 -0.46
CA THR A 291 -13.98 31.26 0.10
C THR A 291 -14.41 31.40 1.56
N ARG A 292 -13.47 31.13 2.48
CA ARG A 292 -13.76 31.25 3.91
C ARG A 292 -13.96 32.73 4.21
N ASN A 293 -15.19 33.08 4.54
CA ASN A 293 -15.53 34.44 4.96
C ASN A 293 -15.06 34.67 6.39
N CYS A 294 -14.62 35.89 6.69
CA CYS A 294 -14.28 36.28 8.06
C CYS A 294 -15.48 36.07 8.99
N THR A 295 -15.33 35.37 10.11
CA THR A 295 -16.46 35.11 11.02
C THR A 295 -16.98 36.37 11.72
N ILE A 296 -16.20 37.45 11.72
CA ILE A 296 -16.57 38.75 12.30
C ILE A 296 -17.35 39.58 11.29
N TYR A 297 -16.84 39.73 10.06
CA TYR A 297 -17.41 40.64 9.04
C TYR A 297 -18.13 39.94 7.88
N LYS A 298 -18.11 38.60 7.84
CA LYS A 298 -18.68 37.73 6.78
C LYS A 298 -18.25 38.07 5.35
N LYS A 299 -17.15 38.82 5.17
CA LYS A 299 -16.56 39.15 3.87
C LYS A 299 -15.45 38.17 3.48
N SER A 300 -15.32 37.88 2.19
CA SER A 300 -14.22 37.10 1.61
C SER A 300 -12.94 37.94 1.51
N GLY A 301 -11.77 37.29 1.53
CA GLY A 301 -10.46 37.94 1.37
C GLY A 301 -9.55 37.92 2.60
N HIS A 302 -10.06 37.62 3.80
CA HIS A 302 -9.24 37.41 5.01
C HIS A 302 -9.94 36.50 6.03
N ASN A 303 -9.18 35.89 6.96
CA ASN A 303 -9.72 35.09 8.07
C ASN A 303 -9.73 35.89 9.38
N ARG A 304 -10.36 35.36 10.45
CA ARG A 304 -10.45 36.03 11.76
C ARG A 304 -9.07 36.38 12.35
N GLN A 305 -8.07 35.52 12.10
CA GLN A 305 -6.70 35.69 12.62
C GLN A 305 -5.94 36.83 11.93
N ASN A 306 -6.24 37.11 10.66
CA ASN A 306 -5.59 38.16 9.86
C ASN A 306 -6.52 39.36 9.61
N CYS A 307 -7.52 39.57 10.46
CA CYS A 307 -8.43 40.71 10.35
C CYS A 307 -7.73 41.98 10.83
N ARG A 308 -7.69 43.01 9.98
CA ARG A 308 -6.95 44.27 10.21
C ARG A 308 -7.49 45.11 11.39
N ASN A 309 -8.63 44.74 11.97
CA ASN A 309 -9.21 45.44 13.11
C ASN A 309 -9.89 44.45 14.09
N PRO A 310 -9.11 43.77 14.95
CA PRO A 310 -9.66 42.93 16.00
C PRO A 310 -10.07 43.81 17.19
N GLN A 311 -11.36 44.09 17.36
CA GLN A 311 -11.82 44.75 18.60
C GLN A 311 -11.61 43.80 19.80
N PRO A 312 -10.97 44.27 20.91
CA PRO A 312 -10.73 43.44 22.09
C PRO A 312 -11.99 43.35 22.97
N CYS A 313 -12.30 42.14 23.46
CA CYS A 313 -13.30 41.96 24.52
C CYS A 313 -12.72 42.42 25.87
N GLN A 314 -13.49 43.20 26.64
CA GLN A 314 -13.13 43.70 27.96
C GLN A 314 -12.83 42.55 28.94
N ALA A 315 -11.79 42.72 29.77
CA ALA A 315 -11.41 41.74 30.79
C ALA A 315 -12.38 41.76 31.98
N PRO A 316 -12.72 40.61 32.59
CA PRO A 316 -13.49 40.57 33.83
C PRO A 316 -12.63 41.03 35.03
N PRO A 317 -13.27 41.48 36.14
CA PRO A 317 -12.55 42.02 37.30
C PRO A 317 -11.81 40.91 38.09
N PRO A 318 -10.76 41.27 38.84
CA PRO A 318 -9.94 40.29 39.56
C PRO A 318 -10.61 39.76 40.83
N CYS A 319 -10.43 38.46 41.09
CA CYS A 319 -10.93 37.78 42.28
C CYS A 319 -10.07 38.04 43.54
N PRO A 320 -10.67 38.09 44.74
CA PRO A 320 -9.95 38.26 46.00
C PRO A 320 -9.19 36.99 46.43
N SER A 321 -8.08 37.20 47.14
CA SER A 321 -7.14 36.18 47.61
C SER A 321 -7.64 35.38 48.81
N ALA A 322 -7.11 34.15 48.88
CA ALA A 322 -7.54 32.99 49.65
C ALA A 322 -7.54 33.13 51.18
N SER A 323 -8.41 32.35 51.85
CA SER A 323 -8.10 31.68 53.12
C SER A 323 -9.04 30.49 53.41
N SER A 324 -8.40 29.31 53.43
CA SER A 324 -8.52 28.22 54.41
C SER A 324 -9.76 27.30 54.49
N VAL A 325 -9.43 25.99 54.46
CA VAL A 325 -10.05 24.85 55.18
C VAL A 325 -11.04 23.92 54.42
N THR A 326 -10.45 22.83 53.91
CA THR A 326 -10.92 21.42 53.81
C THR A 326 -12.41 21.07 53.92
N SER A 327 -12.95 20.37 52.90
CA SER A 327 -13.58 19.03 53.05
C SER A 327 -14.18 18.46 51.74
N ALA A 328 -14.06 17.13 51.60
CA ALA A 328 -14.83 16.16 50.81
C ALA A 328 -15.08 16.36 49.30
N ILE A 329 -14.47 15.48 48.49
CA ILE A 329 -14.90 15.17 47.12
C ILE A 329 -16.25 14.43 47.19
N SER A 330 -17.36 15.09 46.88
CA SER A 330 -18.62 14.40 46.62
C SER A 330 -18.67 13.95 45.14
N LYS A 331 -18.86 12.65 44.93
CA LYS A 331 -19.12 12.09 43.59
C LYS A 331 -20.50 12.57 43.14
N ARG A 332 -20.58 13.16 41.93
CA ARG A 332 -21.85 13.53 41.29
C ARG A 332 -22.77 12.29 41.19
N PRO A 333 -24.08 12.42 41.48
CA PRO A 333 -25.01 11.30 41.37
C PRO A 333 -25.23 10.90 39.91
N ARG A 334 -25.33 9.58 39.67
CA ARG A 334 -25.66 9.01 38.36
C ARG A 334 -27.14 9.26 38.05
N ARG A 335 -27.44 9.61 36.79
CA ARG A 335 -28.83 9.78 36.31
C ARG A 335 -29.58 8.44 36.34
N PRO A 336 -30.86 8.41 36.77
CA PRO A 336 -31.66 7.19 36.77
C PRO A 336 -32.01 6.70 35.36
N TYR A 337 -32.20 5.38 35.24
CA TYR A 337 -32.48 4.67 33.99
C TYR A 337 -34.00 4.56 33.78
N ARG A 338 -34.48 4.72 32.54
CA ARG A 338 -35.90 4.78 32.16
C ARG A 338 -36.32 3.53 31.38
N CYS A 339 -37.40 2.86 31.79
CA CYS A 339 -37.89 1.62 31.19
C CYS A 339 -38.45 1.85 29.78
N ARG A 340 -38.01 1.05 28.79
CA ARG A 340 -38.42 1.21 27.37
C ARG A 340 -39.85 0.77 27.06
N LYS A 341 -40.52 0.02 27.95
CA LYS A 341 -41.90 -0.45 27.73
C LYS A 341 -42.95 0.52 28.28
N CYS A 342 -42.76 1.04 29.50
CA CYS A 342 -43.75 1.93 30.15
C CYS A 342 -43.26 3.38 30.34
N GLY A 343 -41.95 3.66 30.25
CA GLY A 343 -41.42 5.01 30.39
C GLY A 343 -41.13 5.47 31.83
N ASP A 344 -41.36 4.63 32.84
CA ASP A 344 -41.06 4.95 34.25
C ASP A 344 -39.57 4.73 34.59
N GLU A 345 -39.08 5.51 35.55
CA GLU A 345 -37.69 5.43 36.05
C GLU A 345 -37.57 4.41 37.19
N GLY A 346 -36.45 3.67 37.24
CA GLY A 346 -36.11 2.80 38.38
C GLY A 346 -36.25 1.29 38.16
N HIS A 347 -36.61 0.82 36.95
CA HIS A 347 -36.55 -0.60 36.61
C HIS A 347 -36.21 -0.82 35.13
N ASN A 348 -35.72 -2.02 34.80
CA ASN A 348 -35.46 -2.45 33.43
C ASN A 348 -36.59 -3.36 32.91
N SER A 349 -36.79 -3.36 31.59
CA SER A 349 -37.90 -3.97 30.84
C SER A 349 -37.91 -5.49 30.74
#